data_AF-A0A841QD51-F1
#
_entry.id   AF-A0A841QD51-F1
#
_cell.length_a   1.000
_cell.length_b   1.000
_cell.length_c   1.000
_cell.angle_alpha   90.00
_cell.angle_beta   90.00
_cell.angle_gamma   90.00
#
_symmetry.space_group_name_H-M   'P 1'
#
loop_
_entity.id
_entity.type
_entity.pdbx_description
1 polymer ?
#
loop_
_entity_poly.entity_id
_entity_poly.type
_entity_poly.pdbx_seq_one_letter_code
_entity_poly.pdbx_strand_id
1 'polypeptide(L)'
;MIIQGYTYFCDMPDDARYLRSPQPDERFIEENMVFILPDRLRKFRRQLWHVRRNPGPVHVYVPLFRVNTIMASDPLPAGYGAVQDVYPFYTHTTRRRGRALDYYVLFLFRDKDSYVRCEAALTADGAG
;
A
#
# COMPACT_ATOMS: atom_id res chain seq x y z
N MET A 1 16.10 2.72 1.41
CA MET A 1 15.06 3.45 0.67
C MET A 1 14.80 4.76 1.39
N ILE A 2 14.70 5.88 0.66
CA ILE A 2 14.42 7.22 1.22
C ILE A 2 13.11 7.72 0.61
N ILE A 3 12.15 8.10 1.45
CA ILE A 3 10.87 8.67 1.01
C ILE A 3 10.91 10.19 1.16
N GLN A 4 10.70 10.91 0.06
CA GLN A 4 10.69 12.37 0.09
C GLN A 4 9.56 12.88 1.01
N GLY A 5 9.94 13.67 2.03
CA GLY A 5 8.99 14.31 2.96
C GLY A 5 8.48 13.43 4.09
N TYR A 6 9.04 12.23 4.27
CA TYR A 6 8.67 11.29 5.33
C TYR A 6 9.92 10.67 5.97
N THR A 7 9.85 10.42 7.27
CA THR A 7 11.00 9.94 8.06
C THR A 7 10.90 8.43 8.30
N TYR A 8 9.67 7.92 8.46
CA TYR A 8 9.42 6.53 8.81
C TYR A 8 8.39 5.93 7.85
N PHE A 9 8.49 4.62 7.61
CA PHE A 9 7.54 3.89 6.79
C PHE A 9 7.42 2.43 7.22
N CYS A 10 6.28 1.81 6.92
CA CYS A 10 6.05 0.38 7.07
C CYS A 10 5.56 -0.21 5.74
N ASP A 11 5.86 -1.49 5.50
CA ASP A 11 5.24 -2.25 4.42
C ASP A 11 3.75 -2.50 4.68
N MET A 12 3.02 -2.90 3.62
CA MET A 12 1.67 -3.45 3.79
C MET A 12 1.75 -4.77 4.57
N PRO A 13 0.70 -5.12 5.33
CA PRO A 13 0.68 -6.43 5.95
C PRO A 13 0.45 -7.53 4.90
N ASP A 14 0.94 -8.74 5.17
CA ASP A 14 0.83 -9.89 4.27
C ASP A 14 -0.62 -10.32 4.03
N ASP A 15 -1.52 -10.06 4.98
CA ASP A 15 -2.96 -10.34 4.92
C ASP A 15 -3.78 -9.21 4.26
N ALA A 16 -3.12 -8.20 3.69
CA ALA A 16 -3.80 -7.19 2.88
C ALA A 16 -4.36 -7.81 1.59
N ARG A 17 -5.58 -7.39 1.24
CA ARG A 17 -6.27 -7.77 0.01
C ARG A 17 -6.65 -6.54 -0.78
N TYR A 18 -7.10 -6.71 -2.01
CA TYR A 18 -7.61 -5.62 -2.81
C TYR A 18 -8.80 -6.04 -3.68
N LEU A 19 -9.56 -5.03 -4.07
CA LEU A 19 -10.59 -5.09 -5.09
C LEU A 19 -10.11 -4.29 -6.30
N ARG A 20 -10.49 -4.73 -7.49
CA ARG A 20 -10.22 -4.01 -8.73
C ARG A 20 -11.50 -3.93 -9.56
N SER A 21 -11.75 -2.77 -10.18
CA SER A 21 -12.84 -2.66 -11.15
C SER A 21 -12.58 -3.61 -12.34
N PRO A 22 -13.60 -4.37 -12.79
CA PRO A 22 -13.49 -5.18 -14.01
C PRO A 22 -13.39 -4.31 -15.27
N GLN A 23 -13.80 -3.04 -15.20
CA GLN A 23 -13.67 -2.04 -16.24
C GLN A 23 -12.85 -0.87 -15.67
N PRO A 24 -11.51 -0.96 -15.69
CA PRO A 24 -10.68 0.14 -15.20
C PRO A 24 -10.87 1.36 -16.09
N ASP A 25 -11.05 2.54 -15.49
CA ASP A 25 -10.88 3.78 -16.24
C ASP A 25 -9.44 3.84 -16.74
N GLU A 26 -9.20 4.39 -17.94
CA GLU A 26 -7.88 4.43 -18.60
C GLU A 26 -6.78 5.17 -17.80
N ARG A 27 -7.13 5.77 -16.65
CA ARG A 27 -6.20 6.40 -15.71
C ARG A 27 -5.65 5.34 -14.77
N PHE A 28 -4.32 5.36 -14.58
CA PHE A 28 -3.49 4.53 -13.68
C PHE A 28 -4.19 3.35 -12.97
N ILE A 29 -3.71 2.13 -13.22
CA ILE A 29 -4.24 0.85 -12.68
C ILE A 29 -4.47 0.95 -11.15
N GLU A 30 -3.59 1.66 -10.47
CA GLU A 30 -3.54 1.87 -9.03
C GLU A 30 -4.66 2.76 -8.47
N GLU A 31 -5.23 3.70 -9.26
CA GLU A 31 -6.39 4.50 -8.83
C GLU A 31 -7.70 3.68 -8.90
N ASN A 32 -7.72 2.62 -9.71
CA ASN A 32 -8.85 1.69 -9.85
C ASN A 32 -8.88 0.59 -8.77
N MET A 33 -7.98 0.64 -7.79
CA MET A 33 -7.85 -0.37 -6.74
C MET A 33 -8.37 0.16 -5.40
N VAL A 34 -9.08 -0.70 -4.68
CA VAL A 34 -9.46 -0.46 -3.28
C VAL A 34 -8.78 -1.52 -2.42
N PHE A 35 -7.89 -1.08 -1.54
CA PHE A 35 -7.19 -1.95 -0.60
C PHE A 35 -8.08 -2.28 0.59
N ILE A 36 -8.14 -3.55 0.93
CA ILE A 36 -8.84 -4.06 2.11
C ILE A 36 -7.79 -4.24 3.20
N LEU A 37 -7.85 -3.38 4.20
CA LEU A 37 -6.95 -3.45 5.35
C LEU A 37 -7.60 -4.25 6.49
N PRO A 38 -6.81 -5.03 7.23
CA PRO A 38 -7.27 -5.58 8.49
C PRO A 38 -7.69 -4.48 9.48
N ASP A 39 -8.71 -4.75 10.28
CA ASP A 39 -9.29 -3.77 11.19
C ASP A 39 -8.31 -3.20 12.23
N ARG A 40 -7.29 -3.96 12.61
CA ARG A 40 -6.21 -3.50 13.49
C ARG A 40 -5.47 -2.28 12.95
N LEU A 41 -5.46 -2.08 11.63
CA LEU A 41 -4.82 -0.96 10.94
C LEU A 41 -5.77 0.21 10.65
N ARG A 42 -7.03 0.17 11.09
CA ARG A 42 -8.05 1.19 10.81
C ARG A 42 -7.59 2.62 11.10
N LYS A 43 -6.81 2.82 12.16
CA LYS A 43 -6.28 4.13 12.56
C LYS A 43 -5.22 4.67 11.59
N PHE A 44 -4.60 3.81 10.79
CA PHE A 44 -3.50 4.13 9.88
C PHE A 44 -3.90 4.15 8.40
N ARG A 45 -5.19 3.96 8.09
CA ARG A 45 -5.69 3.87 6.70
C ARG A 45 -5.35 5.07 5.81
N ARG A 46 -5.19 6.27 6.39
CA ARG A 46 -4.86 7.51 5.65
C ARG A 46 -3.36 7.69 5.41
N GLN A 47 -2.56 6.81 5.98
CA GLN A 47 -1.10 6.82 5.91
C GLN A 47 -0.60 5.87 4.83
N LEU A 48 -1.46 5.15 4.12
CA LEU A 48 -1.07 4.24 3.04
C LEU A 48 -1.01 4.99 1.70
N TRP A 49 0.13 4.89 1.00
CA TRP A 49 0.40 5.65 -0.23
C TRP A 49 1.02 4.79 -1.30
N HIS A 50 0.68 5.10 -2.56
CA HIS A 50 1.54 4.75 -3.68
C HIS A 50 2.80 5.60 -3.67
N VAL A 51 3.93 4.92 -3.87
CA VAL A 51 5.27 5.49 -3.85
C VAL A 51 6.01 5.02 -5.08
N ARG A 52 6.69 5.93 -5.78
CA ARG A 52 7.45 5.63 -6.99
C ARG A 52 8.89 6.08 -6.84
N ARG A 53 9.83 5.30 -7.35
CA ARG A 53 11.23 5.75 -7.44
C ARG A 53 11.37 6.98 -8.34
N ASN A 54 12.13 7.95 -7.85
CA ASN A 54 12.51 9.12 -8.62
C ASN A 54 13.43 8.69 -9.80
N PRO A 55 13.18 9.14 -11.04
CA PRO A 55 14.06 8.87 -12.18
C PRO A 55 15.52 9.32 -11.99
N GLY A 56 15.76 10.26 -11.08
CA GLY A 56 17.08 10.78 -10.75
C GLY A 56 17.82 9.96 -9.68
N PRO A 57 18.10 10.51 -8.48
CA PRO A 57 18.93 9.86 -7.47
C PRO A 57 18.49 8.42 -7.14
N VAL A 58 19.46 7.52 -7.07
CA VAL A 58 19.24 6.13 -6.67
C VAL A 58 18.70 6.09 -5.23
N HIS A 59 17.71 5.25 -4.98
CA HIS A 59 17.05 5.03 -3.67
C HIS A 59 16.15 6.14 -3.12
N VAL A 60 15.92 7.24 -3.87
CA VAL A 60 14.93 8.26 -3.50
C VAL A 60 13.59 7.96 -4.15
N TYR A 61 12.53 8.04 -3.36
CA TYR A 61 11.17 7.74 -3.75
C TYR A 61 10.23 8.88 -3.43
N VAL A 62 9.23 9.08 -4.28
CA VAL A 62 8.22 10.14 -4.16
C VAL A 62 6.85 9.51 -3.88
N PRO A 63 6.14 9.96 -2.84
CA PRO A 63 4.72 9.66 -2.66
C PRO A 63 3.92 10.29 -3.81
N LEU A 64 3.04 9.49 -4.43
CA LEU A 64 2.19 9.95 -5.54
C LEU A 64 0.81 10.34 -5.03
N PHE A 65 0.06 9.36 -4.51
CA PHE A 65 -1.29 9.55 -4.01
C PHE A 65 -1.60 8.53 -2.91
N ARG A 66 -2.58 8.88 -2.08
CA ARG A 66 -3.12 7.96 -1.06
C ARG A 66 -3.94 6.89 -1.75
N VAL A 67 -3.83 5.66 -1.27
CA VAL A 67 -4.68 4.57 -1.76
C VAL A 67 -6.09 4.68 -1.20
N ASN A 68 -7.06 4.21 -1.98
CA ASN A 68 -8.40 3.96 -1.50
C ASN A 68 -8.39 2.74 -0.60
N THR A 69 -8.96 2.86 0.61
CA THR A 69 -8.97 1.77 1.60
C THR A 69 -10.36 1.56 2.20
N ILE A 70 -10.70 0.30 2.43
CA ILE A 70 -11.81 -0.15 3.28
C ILE A 70 -11.27 -1.14 4.31
N MET A 71 -11.98 -1.32 5.41
CA MET A 71 -11.58 -2.31 6.41
C MET A 71 -12.16 -3.68 6.09
N ALA A 72 -11.54 -4.74 6.61
CA ALA A 72 -12.00 -6.11 6.43
C ALA A 72 -13.44 -6.32 6.96
N SER A 73 -13.85 -5.60 8.01
CA SER A 73 -15.23 -5.61 8.52
C SER A 73 -16.23 -4.78 7.71
N ASP A 74 -15.76 -3.87 6.84
CA ASP A 74 -16.64 -2.97 6.10
C ASP A 74 -17.33 -3.74 4.96
N PRO A 75 -18.57 -3.38 4.57
CA PRO A 75 -19.23 -3.99 3.44
C PRO A 75 -18.45 -3.73 2.15
N LEU A 76 -18.30 -4.76 1.31
CA LEU A 76 -17.58 -4.61 0.04
C LEU A 76 -18.34 -3.66 -0.91
N PRO A 77 -17.66 -2.70 -1.54
CA PRO A 77 -18.27 -1.79 -2.49
C PRO A 77 -18.77 -2.54 -3.73
N ALA A 78 -19.95 -2.15 -4.22
CA ALA A 78 -20.49 -2.66 -5.47
C ALA A 78 -19.65 -2.22 -6.69
N GLY A 79 -19.74 -2.96 -7.79
CA GLY A 79 -19.05 -2.62 -9.05
C GLY A 79 -17.58 -3.06 -9.12
N TYR A 80 -17.05 -3.68 -8.08
CA TYR A 80 -15.71 -4.28 -8.09
C TYR A 80 -15.76 -5.78 -8.38
N GLY A 81 -14.66 -6.33 -8.90
CA GLY A 81 -14.48 -7.76 -9.11
C GLY A 81 -14.23 -8.53 -7.81
N ALA A 82 -13.82 -9.79 -7.94
CA ALA A 82 -13.49 -10.64 -6.81
C ALA A 82 -12.31 -10.07 -5.99
N VAL A 83 -12.34 -10.34 -4.68
CA VAL A 83 -11.24 -10.04 -3.75
C VAL A 83 -10.00 -10.81 -4.19
N GLN A 84 -8.86 -10.12 -4.20
CA GLN A 84 -7.56 -10.66 -4.58
C GLN A 84 -6.54 -10.39 -3.48
N ASP A 85 -5.60 -11.31 -3.32
CA ASP A 85 -4.50 -11.16 -2.39
C ASP A 85 -3.45 -10.19 -2.97
N VAL A 86 -2.99 -9.24 -2.14
CA VAL A 86 -1.95 -8.28 -2.53
C VAL A 86 -0.64 -9.02 -2.83
N TYR A 87 -0.34 -10.06 -2.07
CA TYR A 87 0.78 -10.96 -2.32
C TYR A 87 0.30 -12.17 -3.15
N PRO A 88 1.03 -12.60 -4.20
CA PRO A 88 2.35 -12.14 -4.65
C PRO A 88 2.31 -11.00 -5.69
N PHE A 89 1.16 -10.39 -5.97
CA PHE A 89 1.04 -9.38 -7.05
C PHE A 89 1.98 -8.18 -6.84
N TYR A 90 2.11 -7.69 -5.60
CA TYR A 90 3.03 -6.63 -5.19
C TYR A 90 4.36 -7.16 -4.62
N THR A 91 4.81 -8.36 -5.02
CA THR A 91 6.13 -8.89 -4.59
C THR A 91 7.20 -7.81 -4.69
N HIS A 92 7.94 -7.61 -3.58
CA HIS A 92 9.09 -6.73 -3.48
C HIS A 92 9.87 -6.73 -4.79
N THR A 93 9.81 -5.62 -5.51
CA THR A 93 10.35 -5.46 -6.87
C THR A 93 9.82 -6.50 -7.85
N THR A 94 8.88 -6.11 -8.71
CA THR A 94 8.72 -6.74 -10.02
C THR A 94 10.04 -6.59 -10.80
N ARG A 95 10.98 -7.51 -10.54
CA ARG A 95 12.23 -7.72 -11.26
C ARG A 95 11.88 -8.21 -12.68
N ARG A 96 11.35 -7.34 -13.53
CA ARG A 96 11.27 -7.58 -14.96
C ARG A 96 12.29 -6.72 -15.68
N ARG A 97 13.11 -7.41 -16.48
CA ARG A 97 14.21 -6.91 -17.31
C ARG A 97 13.86 -5.57 -17.97
N GLY A 98 14.65 -4.54 -17.69
CA GLY A 98 14.86 -3.42 -18.60
C GLY A 98 14.50 -2.03 -18.10
N ARG A 99 13.49 -1.86 -17.24
CA ARG A 99 13.11 -0.58 -16.58
C ARG A 99 12.00 -0.87 -15.57
N ALA A 100 12.35 -1.33 -14.37
CA ALA A 100 11.40 -1.38 -13.27
C ALA A 100 11.17 0.05 -12.80
N LEU A 101 9.97 0.58 -13.05
CA LEU A 101 9.48 1.67 -12.23
C LEU A 101 9.24 1.05 -10.86
N ASP A 102 10.16 1.24 -9.93
CA ASP A 102 10.05 0.69 -8.59
C ASP A 102 8.85 1.39 -7.90
N TYR A 103 7.68 0.75 -7.98
CA TYR A 103 6.43 1.17 -7.35
C TYR A 103 6.20 0.35 -6.09
N TYR A 104 5.87 1.03 -4.99
CA TYR A 104 5.54 0.45 -3.70
C TYR A 104 4.23 1.02 -3.18
N VAL A 105 3.57 0.28 -2.30
CA VAL A 105 2.49 0.80 -1.46
C VAL A 105 2.96 0.68 -0.01
N LEU A 106 3.10 1.82 0.67
CA LEU A 106 3.72 1.89 2.00
C LEU A 106 2.91 2.78 2.93
N PHE A 107 2.89 2.41 4.22
CA PHE A 107 2.47 3.34 5.25
C PHE A 107 3.58 4.37 5.48
N LEU A 108 3.26 5.66 5.42
CA LEU A 108 4.21 6.76 5.52
C LEU A 108 3.92 7.64 6.73
N PHE A 109 4.95 7.96 7.52
CA PHE A 109 4.84 8.74 8.75
C PHE A 109 5.90 9.83 8.85
N ARG A 110 5.51 10.96 9.45
CA ARG A 110 6.42 12.07 9.78
C ARG A 110 6.90 11.98 11.22
N ASP A 111 6.04 11.51 12.12
CA ASP A 111 6.33 11.32 13.54
C ASP A 111 6.64 9.85 13.86
N LYS A 112 7.51 9.65 14.86
CA LYS A 112 7.99 8.33 15.28
C LYS A 112 6.89 7.53 15.99
N ASP A 113 6.05 8.19 16.78
CA ASP A 113 5.04 7.53 17.61
C ASP A 113 3.98 6.83 16.76
N SER A 114 3.49 7.47 15.70
CA SER A 114 2.54 6.85 14.77
C SER A 114 3.15 5.67 14.03
N TYR A 115 4.43 5.78 13.65
CA TYR A 115 5.18 4.68 13.02
C TYR A 115 5.26 3.46 13.96
N VAL A 116 5.75 3.64 15.19
CA VAL A 116 5.89 2.54 16.17
C VAL A 116 4.54 1.88 16.46
N ARG A 117 3.46 2.66 16.57
CA ARG A 117 2.12 2.11 16.77
C ARG A 117 1.62 1.33 15.56
N CYS A 118 1.94 1.76 14.35
CA CYS A 118 1.58 1.03 13.13
C CYS A 118 2.37 -0.27 13.02
N GLU A 119 3.67 -0.24 13.28
CA GLU A 119 4.55 -1.42 13.28
C GLU A 119 4.09 -2.47 14.32
N ALA A 120 3.73 -2.03 15.53
CA ALA A 120 3.13 -2.89 16.54
C ALA A 120 1.79 -3.49 16.07
N ALA A 121 0.95 -2.72 15.38
CA ALA A 121 -0.31 -3.23 14.85
C ALA A 121 -0.11 -4.20 13.67
N LEU A 122 0.97 -4.08 12.90
CA LEU A 122 1.30 -5.01 11.82
C LEU A 122 1.72 -6.38 12.37
N THR A 123 2.46 -6.40 13.48
CA THR A 123 3.02 -7.62 14.11
C THR A 123 2.03 -8.35 15.02
N ALA A 124 0.93 -7.72 15.40
CA ALA A 124 -0.06 -8.28 16.32
C ALA A 124 -0.74 -9.59 15.84
N ASP A 125 -0.70 -9.90 14.54
CA ASP A 125 -1.28 -11.14 13.97
C ASP A 125 -0.27 -12.31 13.82
N GLY A 126 0.96 -12.15 14.31
CA GLY A 126 1.96 -13.24 14.36
C GLY A 126 1.94 -14.09 15.64
N ALA A 127 1.00 -13.82 16.56
CA ALA A 127 0.84 -14.53 17.83
C ALA A 127 -0.52 -15.25 17.86
N GLY A 128 -0.69 -16.22 16.97
CA GLY A 128 -1.82 -17.16 16.93
C GLY A 128 -1.31 -18.56 16.69
#